data_AF-A0A2M9ELM1-F1
#
_entry.id   AF-A0A2M9ELM1-F1
#
_cell.length_a   1.000
_cell.length_b   1.000
_cell.length_c   1.000
_cell.angle_alpha   90.00
_cell.angle_beta   90.00
_cell.angle_gamma   90.00
#
_symmetry.space_group_name_H-M   'P 1'
#
loop_
_entity.id
_entity.type
_entity.pdbx_description
1 polymer ?
#
loop_
_entity_poly.entity_id
_entity_poly.type
_entity_poly.pdbx_seq_one_letter_code
_entity_poly.pdbx_strand_id
1 'polypeptide(L)'
;MGSPKPTAVFVDGYNLYYGCIRGTPYKWLDLLKLFDKLLHEQDPQASLVALKYCTAPALGKFATHGQASAEAQQSYHRALETTHPQRFSIMLGQHSFDKGLRKQTCVDHMLTS
;
A
#
# COMPACT_ATOMS: atom_id res chain seq x y z
N MET A 1 -15.99 -30.42 0.06
CA MET A 1 -15.53 -29.05 0.38
C MET A 1 -14.06 -29.01 0.01
N GLY A 2 -13.62 -28.03 -0.77
CA GLY A 2 -12.21 -27.90 -1.14
C GLY A 2 -11.36 -27.60 0.10
N SER A 3 -10.06 -27.89 0.01
CA SER A 3 -9.12 -27.44 1.05
C SER A 3 -8.91 -25.93 0.92
N PRO A 4 -8.81 -25.19 2.05
CA PRO A 4 -8.48 -23.77 2.01
C PRO A 4 -7.17 -23.54 1.26
N LYS A 5 -7.16 -22.56 0.37
CA LYS A 5 -5.98 -22.12 -0.39
C LYS A 5 -5.41 -20.86 0.27
N PRO A 6 -4.39 -21.00 1.14
CA PRO A 6 -3.78 -19.84 1.77
C PRO A 6 -3.19 -18.92 0.70
N THR A 7 -3.57 -17.65 0.73
CA THR A 7 -3.21 -16.65 -0.28
C THR A 7 -2.58 -15.45 0.40
N ALA A 8 -1.44 -15.00 -0.13
CA ALA A 8 -0.80 -13.76 0.29
C ALA A 8 -0.99 -12.68 -0.79
N VAL A 9 -1.32 -11.46 -0.37
CA VAL A 9 -1.53 -10.31 -1.25
C VAL A 9 -0.40 -9.31 -1.05
N PHE A 10 0.15 -8.83 -2.16
CA PHE A 10 1.17 -7.79 -2.19
C PHE A 10 0.56 -6.56 -2.85
N VAL A 11 0.51 -5.46 -2.12
CA VAL A 11 -0.08 -4.20 -2.58
C VAL A 11 1.03 -3.19 -2.79
N ASP A 12 1.12 -2.64 -3.99
CA ASP A 12 1.95 -1.48 -4.28
C ASP A 12 1.17 -0.20 -3.94
N GLY A 13 1.61 0.50 -2.89
CA GLY A 13 0.96 1.71 -2.40
C GLY A 13 1.02 2.89 -3.37
N TYR A 14 2.05 2.98 -4.22
CA TYR A 14 2.16 4.03 -5.23
C TYR A 14 1.13 3.80 -6.33
N ASN A 15 1.11 2.60 -6.89
CA ASN A 15 0.16 2.24 -7.95
C ASN A 15 -1.28 2.25 -7.46
N LEU A 16 -1.54 1.79 -6.23
CA LEU A 16 -2.86 1.89 -5.62
C LEU A 16 -3.31 3.34 -5.47
N TYR A 17 -2.41 4.22 -4.99
CA TYR A 17 -2.74 5.62 -4.78
C TYR A 17 -3.08 6.30 -6.11
N TYR A 18 -2.19 6.25 -7.10
CA TYR A 18 -2.40 6.95 -8.38
C TYR A 18 -3.46 6.30 -9.27
N GLY A 19 -3.63 4.97 -9.19
CA GLY A 19 -4.59 4.23 -10.01
C GLY A 19 -6.03 4.25 -9.49
N CYS A 20 -6.22 4.19 -8.17
CA CYS A 20 -7.54 3.94 -7.59
C CYS A 20 -7.98 4.95 -6.53
N ILE A 21 -7.06 5.55 -5.77
CA ILE A 21 -7.42 6.38 -4.60
C ILE A 21 -7.36 7.88 -4.93
N ARG A 22 -6.45 8.30 -5.81
CA ARG A 22 -6.22 9.72 -6.14
C ARG A 22 -7.49 10.34 -6.72
N GLY A 23 -7.89 11.48 -6.16
CA GLY A 23 -9.11 12.19 -6.54
C GLY A 23 -10.41 11.60 -5.95
N THR A 24 -10.33 10.51 -5.18
CA THR A 24 -11.49 9.91 -4.53
C THR A 24 -11.60 10.34 -3.06
N PRO A 25 -12.81 10.28 -2.47
CA PRO A 25 -12.98 10.44 -1.02
C PRO A 25 -12.51 9.21 -0.23
N TYR A 26 -12.18 8.08 -0.88
CA TYR A 26 -11.91 6.78 -0.25
C TYR A 26 -10.45 6.61 0.19
N LYS A 27 -9.89 7.63 0.86
CA LYS A 27 -8.47 7.64 1.28
C LYS A 27 -8.14 6.66 2.42
N TRP A 28 -9.16 6.19 3.12
CA TRP A 28 -9.05 5.33 4.32
C TRP A 28 -9.62 3.94 4.04
N LEU A 29 -9.05 3.26 3.06
CA LEU A 29 -9.53 1.96 2.61
C LEU A 29 -9.03 0.84 3.54
N ASP A 30 -9.92 -0.01 4.03
CA ASP A 30 -9.51 -1.23 4.75
C ASP A 30 -9.10 -2.29 3.72
N LEU A 31 -7.79 -2.34 3.43
CA LEU A 31 -7.24 -3.23 2.40
C LEU A 31 -7.52 -4.71 2.70
N LEU A 32 -7.46 -5.13 3.97
CA LEU A 32 -7.71 -6.52 4.30
C LEU A 32 -9.15 -6.90 4.03
N LYS A 33 -10.12 -6.06 4.42
CA LYS A 33 -11.53 -6.32 4.11
C LYS A 33 -11.82 -6.33 2.61
N LEU A 34 -11.18 -5.42 1.86
CA LEU A 34 -11.31 -5.38 0.41
C LEU A 34 -10.84 -6.70 -0.22
N PHE A 35 -9.62 -7.15 0.13
CA PHE A 35 -9.05 -8.36 -0.45
C PHE A 35 -9.70 -9.64 0.10
N ASP A 36 -10.14 -9.68 1.36
CA ASP A 36 -10.95 -10.78 1.91
C ASP A 36 -12.21 -10.98 1.04
N LYS A 37 -12.93 -9.90 0.71
CA LYS A 37 -14.11 -9.95 -0.14
C LYS A 37 -13.77 -10.32 -1.59
N LEU A 38 -12.77 -9.67 -2.17
CA LEU A 38 -12.37 -9.89 -3.56
C LEU A 38 -11.89 -11.34 -3.80
N LEU A 39 -11.09 -11.88 -2.90
CA LEU A 39 -10.61 -13.26 -2.99
C LEU A 39 -11.77 -14.25 -2.86
N HIS A 40 -12.70 -14.01 -1.94
CA HIS A 40 -13.86 -14.88 -1.78
C HIS A 40 -14.78 -14.87 -3.02
N GLU A 41 -14.95 -13.72 -3.66
CA GLU A 41 -15.72 -13.59 -4.91
C GLU A 41 -15.02 -14.30 -6.09
N GLN A 42 -13.68 -14.31 -6.14
CA GLN A 42 -12.91 -14.96 -7.20
C GLN A 42 -12.78 -16.47 -7.02
N ASP A 43 -12.46 -16.93 -5.80
CA ASP A 43 -12.37 -18.32 -5.43
C ASP A 43 -12.81 -18.47 -3.96
N PRO A 44 -13.99 -19.06 -3.69
CA PRO A 44 -14.46 -19.27 -2.33
C PRO A 44 -13.53 -20.13 -1.45
N GLN A 45 -12.56 -20.83 -2.04
CA GLN A 45 -11.54 -21.59 -1.33
C GLN A 45 -10.31 -20.74 -0.96
N ALA A 46 -10.14 -19.56 -1.56
CA ALA A 46 -9.03 -18.66 -1.23
C ALA A 46 -9.23 -18.05 0.16
N SER A 47 -8.16 -18.03 0.94
CA SER A 47 -8.14 -17.43 2.27
C SER A 47 -6.94 -16.50 2.40
N LEU A 48 -7.20 -15.22 2.69
CA LEU A 48 -6.14 -14.22 2.86
C LEU A 48 -5.38 -14.47 4.17
N VAL A 49 -4.16 -14.98 4.05
CA VAL A 49 -3.29 -15.24 5.20
C VAL A 49 -2.38 -14.07 5.53
N ALA A 50 -2.00 -13.28 4.52
CA ALA A 50 -1.11 -12.14 4.70
C ALA A 50 -1.35 -11.07 3.65
N LEU A 51 -1.28 -9.80 4.07
CA LEU A 51 -1.24 -8.64 3.20
C LEU A 51 0.04 -7.86 3.48
N LYS A 52 0.86 -7.69 2.43
CA LYS A 52 2.08 -6.90 2.48
C LYS A 52 1.89 -5.62 1.70
N TYR A 53 2.02 -4.49 2.38
CA TYR A 53 1.89 -3.17 1.79
C TYR A 53 3.28 -2.61 1.46
N CYS A 54 3.65 -2.66 0.19
CA CYS A 54 4.91 -2.14 -0.34
C CYS A 54 4.73 -0.66 -0.65
N THR A 55 5.43 0.22 0.07
CA THR A 55 5.32 1.67 -0.17
C THR A 55 6.64 2.39 0.10
N ALA A 56 6.81 3.55 -0.54
CA ALA A 56 7.83 4.52 -0.15
C ALA A 56 7.24 5.52 0.87
N PRO A 57 8.04 6.03 1.82
CA PRO A 57 7.61 7.10 2.70
C PRO A 57 7.31 8.37 1.89
N ALA A 58 6.22 9.06 2.21
CA ALA A 58 5.91 10.37 1.67
C ALA A 58 6.96 11.35 2.18
N LEU A 59 7.83 11.79 1.28
CA LEU A 59 8.79 12.84 1.57
C LEU A 59 8.03 14.16 1.57
N GLY A 60 7.84 14.77 2.75
CA GLY A 60 7.09 16.03 2.90
C GLY A 60 7.61 17.18 2.04
N LYS A 61 8.85 17.12 1.55
CA LYS A 61 9.41 18.08 0.57
C LYS A 61 8.75 18.03 -0.80
N PHE A 62 8.14 16.91 -1.16
CA PHE A 62 7.55 16.66 -2.47
C PHE A 62 6.04 16.47 -2.40
N ALA A 63 5.38 16.81 -1.28
CA ALA A 63 3.96 16.53 -1.09
C ALA A 63 3.04 17.73 -1.28
N THR A 64 1.87 17.54 -1.90
CA THR A 64 0.88 18.60 -2.19
C THR A 64 0.52 19.39 -0.94
N HIS A 65 0.45 18.73 0.23
CA HIS A 65 0.18 19.37 1.52
C HIS A 65 1.37 19.28 2.49
N GLY A 66 2.58 19.09 1.97
CA GLY A 66 3.80 19.03 2.74
C GLY A 66 3.74 18.01 3.89
N GLN A 67 3.90 18.52 5.12
CA GLN A 67 3.93 17.73 6.35
C GLN A 67 2.60 16.97 6.61
N ALA A 68 1.46 17.56 6.26
CA ALA A 68 0.14 16.95 6.49
C ALA A 68 -0.07 15.66 5.67
N SER A 69 0.54 15.58 4.48
CA SER A 69 0.50 14.36 3.66
C SER A 69 1.31 13.22 4.28
N ALA A 70 2.47 13.54 4.87
CA ALA A 70 3.30 12.56 5.56
C ALA A 70 2.61 12.04 6.83
N GLU A 71 1.97 12.94 7.60
CA GLU A 71 1.19 12.58 8.79
C GLU A 71 -0.01 11.70 8.42
N ALA A 72 -0.77 12.07 7.39
CA ALA A 72 -1.91 11.27 6.93
C ALA A 72 -1.49 9.86 6.50
N GLN A 73 -0.37 9.73 5.76
CA GLN A 73 0.16 8.42 5.38
C GLN A 73 0.56 7.59 6.60
N GLN A 74 1.26 8.20 7.57
CA GLN A 74 1.65 7.52 8.82
C GLN A 74 0.42 7.10 9.65
N SER A 75 -0.59 7.96 9.76
CA SER A 75 -1.84 7.64 10.45
C SER A 75 -2.56 6.46 9.79
N TYR A 76 -2.62 6.43 8.45
CA TYR A 76 -3.23 5.33 7.70
C TYR A 76 -2.48 4.02 7.91
N HIS A 77 -1.16 4.04 7.79
CA HIS A 77 -0.29 2.89 8.06
C HIS A 77 -0.51 2.33 9.47
N ARG A 78 -0.47 3.21 10.48
CA ARG A 78 -0.70 2.83 11.88
C ARG A 78 -2.10 2.24 12.09
N ALA A 79 -3.11 2.81 11.44
CA ALA A 79 -4.48 2.30 11.53
C ALA A 79 -4.58 0.87 11.00
N LEU A 80 -3.96 0.56 9.86
CA LEU A 80 -3.93 -0.79 9.30
C LEU A 80 -3.13 -1.78 10.16
N GLU A 81 -1.97 -1.38 10.67
CA GLU A 81 -1.16 -2.20 11.59
C GLU A 81 -1.90 -2.51 12.89
N THR A 82 -2.61 -1.53 13.45
CA THR A 82 -3.36 -1.69 14.71
C THR A 82 -4.63 -2.53 14.50
N THR A 83 -5.31 -2.36 13.36
CA THR A 83 -6.56 -3.08 13.08
C THR A 83 -6.30 -4.54 12.71
N HIS A 84 -5.18 -4.83 12.04
CA HIS A 84 -4.88 -6.15 11.49
C HIS A 84 -3.47 -6.66 11.85
N PRO A 85 -3.07 -6.69 13.14
CA PRO A 85 -1.69 -6.90 13.56
C PRO A 85 -1.10 -8.26 13.19
N GLN A 86 -1.94 -9.28 12.96
CA GLN A 86 -1.48 -10.63 12.61
C GLN A 86 -1.32 -10.87 11.11
N ARG A 87 -2.05 -10.10 10.28
CA ARG A 87 -2.16 -10.36 8.84
C ARG A 87 -1.56 -9.23 8.00
N PHE A 88 -1.39 -8.03 8.57
CA PHE A 88 -0.86 -6.88 7.86
C PHE A 88 0.61 -6.64 8.18
N SER A 89 1.38 -6.29 7.16
CA SER A 89 2.78 -5.86 7.31
C SER A 89 3.11 -4.78 6.28
N ILE A 90 3.91 -3.80 6.67
CA ILE A 90 4.40 -2.76 5.77
C ILE A 90 5.84 -3.10 5.37
N MET A 91 6.10 -3.05 4.05
CA MET A 91 7.45 -3.14 3.51
C MET A 91 7.82 -1.77 2.97
N LEU A 92 8.64 -1.05 3.74
CA LEU A 92 9.19 0.23 3.32
C LEU A 92 10.37 -0.01 2.37
N GLY A 93 10.32 0.55 1.17
CA GLY A 93 11.44 0.48 0.23
C GLY A 93 12.70 1.12 0.82
N GLN A 94 13.82 0.40 0.76
CA GLN A 94 15.15 0.94 1.09
C GLN A 94 15.72 1.65 -0.15
N HIS A 95 16.09 2.92 -0.02
CA HIS A 95 16.79 3.66 -1.06
C HIS A 95 18.27 3.22 -1.08
N SER A 96 18.64 2.31 -1.99
CA SER A 96 20.05 2.14 -2.34
C SER A 96 20.46 3.26 -3.30
N PHE A 97 21.14 4.28 -2.79
CA PHE A 97 21.87 5.24 -3.62
C PHE A 97 23.05 4.51 -4.28
N ASP A 98 22.86 4.00 -5.50
CA ASP A 98 24.01 3.59 -6.32
C ASP A 98 24.57 4.82 -7.05
N LYS A 99 25.84 5.15 -6.80
CA LYS A 99 26.53 6.31 -7.37
C LYS A 99 26.95 6.10 -8.83
N GLY A 100 26.60 4.98 -9.46
CA GLY A 100 27.19 4.53 -10.73
C GLY A 100 26.31 4.63 -11.98
N LEU A 101 24.99 4.61 -11.89
CA LEU A 101 24.14 4.58 -13.09
C LEU A 101 23.12 5.72 -13.11
N ARG A 102 23.37 6.69 -13.98
CA ARG A 102 22.36 7.64 -14.48
C ARG A 102 21.27 6.86 -15.22
N LYS A 103 20.32 6.32 -14.48
CA LYS A 103 18.94 6.05 -14.87
C LYS A 103 18.14 5.83 -13.59
N GLN A 104 17.67 6.94 -13.01
CA GLN A 104 16.53 6.93 -12.10
C GLN A 104 15.33 6.35 -12.87
N THR A 105 15.08 5.08 -12.64
CA THR A 105 13.82 4.40 -12.96
C THR A 105 13.46 3.81 -11.61
N CYS A 106 12.55 4.38 -10.83
CA CYS A 106 11.18 4.73 -11.20
C CYS A 106 10.70 6.04 -10.52
N VAL A 107 10.27 6.98 -11.37
CA VAL A 107 9.26 8.05 -11.17
C VAL A 107 9.32 8.92 -9.90
N ASP A 108 10.26 9.88 -9.96
CA ASP A 108 10.27 11.19 -9.28
C ASP A 108 9.11 12.09 -9.77
N HIS A 109 7.86 11.67 -9.61
CA HIS A 109 6.70 12.55 -9.71
C HIS A 109 5.75 12.23 -8.55
N MET A 110 6.15 12.64 -7.35
CA MET A 110 5.22 12.86 -6.25
C MET A 110 4.53 14.20 -6.45
N LEU A 111 3.19 14.13 -6.55
CA LEU A 111 2.24 15.13 -6.06
C LEU A 111 2.19 16.47 -6.82
N THR A 112 1.66 16.41 -8.03
CA THR A 112 0.75 17.48 -8.50
C THR A 112 -0.69 17.05 -8.27
N SER A 113 -1.53 18.03 -7.93
CA SER A 113 -2.97 17.97 -7.63
C SER A 113 -3.36 17.58 -6.21
#